data_AF-A0AAW6SQ11-F1
#
_entry.id   AF-A0AAW6SQ11-F1
#
_cell.length_a   1.000
_cell.length_b   1.000
_cell.length_c   1.000
_cell.angle_alpha   90.00
_cell.angle_beta   90.00
_cell.angle_gamma   90.00
#
_symmetry.space_group_name_H-M   'P 1'
#
loop_
_entity.id
_entity.type
_entity.pdbx_description
1 polymer ?
#
loop_
_entity_poly.entity_id
_entity_poly.type
_entity_poly.pdbx_seq_one_letter_code
_entity_poly.pdbx_strand_id
1 'polypeptide(L)'
;MKKVFFVLLATLLFLVACNAEDSKEKTEENNAASEVSKVTESEPTGDEQADLEDENIDTEDNSESDSPIDTKNVEEIIENGLGEGDKIVSVSVKDGELKAVIELTPSELFSIEDLAISRYSSVSDELLSHEGWEQLTIEFQNVGIISMNRSEKETNELDMDYFPTAVIEEKLNS
;
A
#
# COMPACT_ATOMS: atom_id res chain seq x y z
N MET A 1 40.82 28.64 32.17
CA MET A 1 39.88 29.26 33.14
C MET A 1 38.48 28.73 32.87
N LYS A 2 37.79 28.27 33.92
CA LYS A 2 36.33 28.35 34.20
C LYS A 2 35.37 28.33 33.00
N LYS A 3 34.33 27.50 32.89
CA LYS A 3 33.55 26.65 33.81
C LYS A 3 32.67 25.79 32.90
N VAL A 4 32.43 24.52 33.24
CA VAL A 4 31.22 23.82 32.79
C VAL A 4 30.45 23.48 34.04
N PHE A 5 29.20 23.95 34.08
CA PHE A 5 28.23 23.79 35.16
C PHE A 5 26.92 23.31 34.52
N PHE A 6 26.08 22.67 35.34
CA PHE A 6 24.74 22.12 35.11
C PHE A 6 24.74 20.65 34.66
N VAL A 7 24.47 19.66 35.52
CA VAL A 7 23.31 19.38 36.42
C VAL A 7 22.00 19.20 35.65
N LEU A 8 21.53 17.95 35.55
CA LEU A 8 20.11 17.58 35.54
C LEU A 8 20.01 16.08 35.85
N LEU A 9 19.66 15.69 37.08
CA LEU A 9 18.31 15.57 37.68
C LEU A 9 17.59 14.30 37.20
N ALA A 10 17.45 13.37 38.16
CA ALA A 10 16.74 12.11 38.07
C ALA A 10 15.22 12.30 38.06
N THR A 11 14.50 11.44 37.32
CA THR A 11 13.12 11.07 37.64
C THR A 11 12.81 9.64 37.20
N LEU A 12 12.35 8.84 38.16
CA LEU A 12 11.73 7.52 38.06
C LEU A 12 10.59 7.47 37.03
N LEU A 13 10.42 6.32 36.38
CA LEU A 13 9.10 5.81 36.01
C LEU A 13 8.93 4.36 36.49
N PHE A 14 7.82 4.15 37.20
CA PHE A 14 7.37 2.89 37.79
C PHE A 14 6.97 1.89 36.69
N LEU A 15 7.51 0.67 36.74
CA LEU A 15 6.94 -0.48 36.04
C LEU A 15 5.76 -1.01 36.87
N VAL A 16 4.54 -0.75 36.38
CA VAL A 16 3.33 -1.43 36.87
C VAL A 16 3.31 -2.82 36.25
N ALA A 17 3.48 -3.84 37.09
CA ALA A 17 3.18 -5.21 36.76
C ALA A 17 1.67 -5.43 36.79
N CYS A 18 1.08 -5.89 35.68
CA CYS A 18 -0.25 -6.49 35.69
C CYS A 18 -0.20 -7.88 35.05
N ASN A 19 -0.36 -8.83 35.98
CA ASN A 19 -0.63 -10.26 35.96
C ASN A 19 -1.18 -10.91 34.68
N ALA A 20 -0.67 -12.12 34.51
CA ALA A 20 -1.23 -13.23 33.75
C ALA A 20 -2.45 -13.87 34.45
N GLU A 21 -3.24 -14.52 33.59
CA GLU A 21 -4.00 -15.77 33.80
C GLU A 21 -5.41 -15.77 34.44
N ASP A 22 -6.29 -16.38 33.64
CA ASP A 22 -7.42 -17.27 33.93
C ASP A 22 -8.74 -16.73 34.49
N SER A 23 -9.82 -16.94 33.72
CA SER A 23 -11.11 -17.36 34.28
C SER A 23 -12.00 -18.01 33.21
N LYS A 24 -12.35 -19.29 33.46
CA LYS A 24 -13.40 -20.08 32.79
C LYS A 24 -14.77 -19.86 33.45
N GLU A 25 -15.80 -20.11 32.64
CA GLU A 25 -17.20 -20.46 33.00
C GLU A 25 -18.08 -19.25 33.41
N LYS A 26 -19.31 -19.03 32.89
CA LYS A 26 -20.46 -19.95 32.84
C LYS A 26 -21.62 -19.41 31.96
N THR A 27 -22.36 -20.35 31.39
CA THR A 27 -23.68 -20.36 30.71
C THR A 27 -24.77 -19.48 31.33
N GLU A 28 -25.65 -18.89 30.50
CA GLU A 28 -27.11 -18.96 30.69
C GLU A 28 -27.89 -18.64 29.40
N GLU A 29 -28.73 -19.61 29.04
CA GLU A 29 -29.70 -19.67 27.95
C GLU A 29 -31.01 -19.05 28.45
N ASN A 30 -31.70 -18.22 27.65
CA ASN A 30 -33.13 -17.95 27.85
C ASN A 30 -33.84 -17.68 26.52
N ASN A 31 -34.74 -18.60 26.21
CA ASN A 31 -35.68 -18.63 25.10
C ASN A 31 -36.81 -17.61 25.29
N ALA A 32 -37.27 -16.98 24.20
CA ALA A 32 -38.66 -16.55 24.06
C ALA A 32 -39.01 -16.34 22.58
N ALA A 33 -39.67 -17.34 22.00
CA ALA A 33 -40.42 -17.24 20.77
C ALA A 33 -41.81 -16.64 21.03
N SER A 34 -42.31 -15.81 20.10
CA SER A 34 -43.75 -15.56 19.96
C SER A 34 -44.08 -15.18 18.51
N GLU A 35 -44.61 -16.18 17.79
CA GLU A 35 -45.78 -16.19 16.90
C GLU A 35 -46.07 -14.95 16.01
N VAL A 36 -45.89 -15.07 14.69
CA VAL A 36 -46.89 -15.50 13.67
C VAL A 36 -48.13 -14.59 13.58
N SER A 37 -48.26 -13.89 12.45
CA SER A 37 -49.56 -13.69 11.80
C SER A 37 -49.41 -13.75 10.29
N LYS A 38 -50.07 -14.78 9.76
CA LYS A 38 -50.33 -15.10 8.35
C LYS A 38 -51.68 -14.50 7.96
N VAL A 39 -51.91 -14.39 6.64
CA VAL A 39 -53.19 -14.39 5.88
C VAL A 39 -53.31 -13.10 5.03
N THR A 40 -53.65 -13.07 3.74
CA THR A 40 -53.77 -14.02 2.60
C THR A 40 -54.12 -13.16 1.37
N GLU A 41 -53.40 -13.34 0.27
CA GLU A 41 -53.82 -13.47 -1.14
C GLU A 41 -55.03 -12.70 -1.72
N SER A 42 -54.80 -11.97 -2.82
CA SER A 42 -55.58 -12.07 -4.07
C SER A 42 -54.89 -11.32 -5.23
N GLU A 43 -54.47 -12.06 -6.26
CA GLU A 43 -54.40 -11.61 -7.67
C GLU A 43 -55.81 -11.71 -8.30
N PRO A 44 -56.11 -11.28 -9.56
CA PRO A 44 -55.22 -10.87 -10.67
C PRO A 44 -55.67 -9.58 -11.39
N THR A 45 -54.91 -9.11 -12.39
CA THR A 45 -55.34 -8.92 -13.80
C THR A 45 -54.18 -8.27 -14.56
N GLY A 46 -53.69 -8.94 -15.60
CA GLY A 46 -52.64 -8.41 -16.46
C GLY A 46 -53.14 -7.31 -17.38
N ASP A 47 -52.21 -6.47 -17.82
CA ASP A 47 -52.16 -6.02 -19.20
C ASP A 47 -50.69 -5.75 -19.57
N GLU A 48 -50.35 -6.27 -20.72
CA GLU A 48 -49.08 -6.24 -21.42
C GLU A 48 -48.87 -4.85 -22.02
N GLN A 49 -47.80 -4.16 -21.66
CA GLN A 49 -47.19 -3.16 -22.54
C GLN A 49 -45.73 -2.96 -22.19
N ALA A 50 -44.89 -3.41 -23.12
CA ALA A 50 -43.47 -3.12 -23.20
C ALA A 50 -43.26 -1.62 -23.42
N ASP A 51 -42.39 -1.02 -22.60
CA ASP A 51 -41.60 0.12 -23.03
C ASP A 51 -40.18 -0.07 -22.48
N LEU A 52 -39.24 -0.26 -23.41
CA LEU A 52 -37.83 -0.41 -23.14
C LEU A 52 -37.25 1.00 -23.06
N GLU A 53 -37.16 1.54 -21.84
CA GLU A 53 -36.27 2.66 -21.58
C GLU A 53 -34.84 2.10 -21.51
N ASP A 54 -34.14 2.24 -22.63
CA ASP A 54 -32.71 2.03 -22.81
C ASP A 54 -31.96 3.07 -21.94
N GLU A 55 -31.85 2.79 -20.64
CA GLU A 55 -30.83 3.43 -19.80
C GLU A 55 -29.46 2.94 -20.30
N ASN A 56 -28.87 3.78 -21.14
CA ASN A 56 -27.45 3.78 -21.48
C ASN A 56 -26.67 3.96 -20.16
N ILE A 57 -26.46 2.86 -19.45
CA ILE A 57 -25.39 2.76 -18.46
C ILE A 57 -24.12 2.81 -19.29
N ASP A 58 -23.57 4.02 -19.39
CA ASP A 58 -22.19 4.26 -19.76
C ASP A 58 -21.37 3.38 -18.84
N THR A 59 -21.06 2.19 -19.34
CA THR A 59 -20.04 1.35 -18.77
C THR A 59 -18.78 2.12 -19.14
N GLU A 60 -18.29 2.94 -18.21
CA GLU A 60 -16.90 3.38 -18.22
C GLU A 60 -16.07 2.10 -18.27
N ASP A 61 -15.79 1.69 -19.50
CA ASP A 61 -14.71 0.81 -19.87
C ASP A 61 -13.45 1.55 -19.40
N ASN A 62 -13.12 1.37 -18.12
CA ASN A 62 -11.80 1.65 -17.59
C ASN A 62 -10.87 0.60 -18.19
N SER A 63 -10.63 0.72 -19.50
CA SER A 63 -9.51 0.08 -20.14
C SER A 63 -8.29 0.77 -19.56
N GLU A 64 -7.78 0.20 -18.47
CA GLU A 64 -6.43 0.44 -17.99
C GLU A 64 -5.53 0.43 -19.22
N SER A 65 -4.84 1.56 -19.41
CA SER A 65 -4.02 1.79 -20.58
C SER A 65 -2.89 0.77 -20.57
N ASP A 66 -3.07 -0.32 -21.33
CA ASP A 66 -2.08 -1.32 -21.79
C ASP A 66 -0.98 -0.69 -22.68
N SER A 67 -0.69 0.60 -22.49
CA SER A 67 0.35 1.31 -23.22
C SER A 67 1.70 0.89 -22.62
N PRO A 68 2.60 0.27 -23.40
CA PRO A 68 3.95 0.01 -22.93
C PRO A 68 4.60 1.33 -22.51
N ILE A 69 5.33 1.33 -21.38
CA ILE A 69 6.03 2.48 -20.83
C ILE A 69 6.76 3.23 -21.96
N ASP A 70 6.31 4.45 -22.25
CA ASP A 70 7.17 5.41 -22.94
C ASP A 70 8.15 5.93 -21.90
N THR A 71 9.45 5.83 -22.19
CA THR A 71 10.57 6.33 -21.39
C THR A 71 10.35 7.70 -20.75
N LYS A 72 9.56 8.59 -21.36
CA LYS A 72 9.21 9.91 -20.81
C LYS A 72 8.32 9.87 -19.56
N ASN A 73 7.52 8.82 -19.37
CA ASN A 73 6.64 8.65 -18.21
C ASN A 73 7.37 8.12 -16.98
N VAL A 74 8.51 7.44 -17.14
CA VAL A 74 9.18 6.78 -16.00
C VAL A 74 9.67 7.77 -14.96
N GLU A 75 10.26 8.88 -15.40
CA GLU A 75 10.76 9.90 -14.47
C GLU A 75 9.60 10.53 -13.69
N GLU A 76 8.47 10.81 -14.33
CA GLU A 76 7.26 11.33 -13.68
C GLU A 76 6.65 10.32 -12.69
N ILE A 77 6.59 9.04 -13.06
CA ILE A 77 6.14 7.97 -12.16
C ILE A 77 7.04 7.91 -10.92
N ILE A 78 8.36 7.96 -11.11
CA ILE A 78 9.29 7.99 -9.98
C ILE A 78 9.04 9.22 -9.13
N GLU A 79 8.99 10.43 -9.73
CA GLU A 79 8.74 11.69 -9.00
C GLU A 79 7.48 11.63 -8.13
N ASN A 80 6.39 11.05 -8.65
CA ASN A 80 5.14 10.90 -7.92
C ASN A 80 5.22 9.92 -6.75
N GLY A 81 6.13 8.92 -6.81
CA GLY A 81 6.41 7.99 -5.72
C GLY A 81 7.41 8.50 -4.68
N LEU A 82 8.02 9.67 -4.90
CA LEU A 82 8.99 10.27 -3.99
C LEU A 82 8.36 11.18 -2.92
N GLY A 83 9.11 11.40 -1.85
CA GLY A 83 8.75 12.32 -0.78
C GLY A 83 9.16 13.76 -1.08
N GLU A 84 8.61 14.68 -0.31
CA GLU A 84 9.00 16.09 -0.38
C GLU A 84 10.51 16.25 -0.15
N GLY A 85 11.20 16.82 -1.14
CA GLY A 85 12.63 17.11 -1.09
C GLY A 85 13.53 15.97 -1.59
N ASP A 86 13.02 14.76 -1.74
CA ASP A 86 13.75 13.67 -2.40
C ASP A 86 14.09 14.09 -3.84
N LYS A 87 15.22 13.62 -4.38
CA LYS A 87 15.67 14.02 -5.72
C LYS A 87 16.05 12.81 -6.55
N ILE A 88 15.58 12.83 -7.78
CA ILE A 88 16.10 11.96 -8.83
C ILE A 88 17.47 12.50 -9.26
N VAL A 89 18.49 11.65 -9.19
CA VAL A 89 19.85 11.96 -9.65
C VAL A 89 20.04 11.48 -11.09
N SER A 90 19.49 10.31 -11.41
CA SER A 90 19.48 9.78 -12.78
C SER A 90 18.42 8.71 -12.95
N VAL A 91 17.87 8.62 -14.16
CA VAL A 91 16.99 7.53 -14.61
C VAL A 91 17.51 6.97 -15.93
N SER A 92 17.44 5.66 -16.11
CA SER A 92 17.67 5.01 -17.39
C SER A 92 16.74 3.83 -17.59
N VAL A 93 16.22 3.70 -18.81
CA VAL A 93 15.43 2.54 -19.23
C VAL A 93 16.15 1.89 -20.40
N LYS A 94 16.50 0.62 -20.27
CA LYS A 94 17.18 -0.11 -21.35
C LYS A 94 16.85 -1.59 -21.27
N ASP A 95 16.46 -2.18 -22.39
CA ASP A 95 16.24 -3.62 -22.53
C ASP A 95 15.28 -4.19 -21.45
N GLY A 96 14.24 -3.43 -21.07
CA GLY A 96 13.28 -3.80 -20.02
C GLY A 96 13.77 -3.54 -18.59
N GLU A 97 15.00 -3.08 -18.40
CA GLU A 97 15.55 -2.74 -17.09
C GLU A 97 15.41 -1.23 -16.82
N LEU A 98 14.79 -0.90 -15.69
CA LEU A 98 14.55 0.46 -15.22
C LEU A 98 15.49 0.72 -14.03
N LYS A 99 16.41 1.66 -14.19
CA LYS A 99 17.37 2.06 -13.14
C LYS A 99 17.14 3.50 -12.73
N ALA A 100 17.09 3.73 -11.42
CA ALA A 100 17.09 5.06 -10.85
C ALA A 100 18.17 5.19 -9.77
N VAL A 101 18.72 6.39 -9.65
CA VAL A 101 19.55 6.80 -8.51
C VAL A 101 18.84 7.96 -7.83
N ILE A 102 18.61 7.85 -6.53
CA ILE A 102 17.77 8.75 -5.76
C ILE A 102 18.52 9.24 -4.52
N GLU A 103 18.50 10.55 -4.29
CA GLU A 103 18.95 11.18 -3.05
C GLU A 103 17.72 11.39 -2.16
N LEU A 104 17.68 10.69 -1.02
CA LEU A 104 16.60 10.84 -0.04
C LEU A 104 16.84 12.07 0.86
N THR A 105 15.78 12.82 1.12
CA THR A 105 15.78 13.86 2.14
C THR A 105 15.58 13.23 3.52
N PRO A 106 16.47 13.49 4.49
CA PRO A 106 16.33 12.98 5.85
C PRO A 106 15.02 13.44 6.52
N SER A 107 14.45 12.56 7.33
CA SER A 107 13.28 12.82 8.17
C SER A 107 13.64 12.74 9.66
N GLU A 108 12.95 13.52 10.48
CA GLU A 108 13.03 13.41 11.95
C GLU A 108 12.14 12.28 12.50
N LEU A 109 11.21 11.76 11.69
CA LEU A 109 10.20 10.78 12.11
C LEU A 109 10.54 9.34 11.72
N PHE A 110 11.27 9.17 10.62
CA PHE A 110 11.57 7.86 10.02
C PHE A 110 13.07 7.73 9.78
N SER A 111 13.58 6.50 9.89
CA SER A 111 14.96 6.21 9.50
C SER A 111 15.13 6.38 7.98
N ILE A 112 16.38 6.53 7.53
CA ILE A 112 16.64 6.70 6.09
C ILE A 112 16.36 5.39 5.33
N GLU A 113 16.52 4.26 5.99
CA GLU A 113 16.20 2.92 5.50
C GLU A 113 14.68 2.73 5.34
N ASP A 114 13.88 3.12 6.35
CA ASP A 114 12.42 3.07 6.26
C ASP A 114 11.90 3.95 5.11
N LEU A 115 12.51 5.13 4.91
CA LEU A 115 12.21 5.98 3.78
C LEU A 115 12.54 5.30 2.45
N ALA A 116 13.71 4.67 2.31
CA ALA A 116 14.08 3.94 1.11
C ALA A 116 13.09 2.80 0.79
N ILE A 117 12.70 2.01 1.79
CA ILE A 117 11.71 0.94 1.64
C ILE A 117 10.36 1.52 1.19
N SER A 118 9.90 2.59 1.84
CA SER A 118 8.64 3.25 1.50
C SER A 118 8.64 3.85 0.09
N ARG A 119 9.73 4.51 -0.33
CA ARG A 119 9.86 5.06 -1.69
C ARG A 119 9.92 3.98 -2.74
N TYR A 120 10.67 2.91 -2.49
CA TYR A 120 10.70 1.77 -3.41
C TYR A 120 9.30 1.19 -3.60
N SER A 121 8.57 0.92 -2.51
CA SER A 121 7.19 0.42 -2.56
C SER A 121 6.29 1.35 -3.36
N SER A 122 6.29 2.65 -3.05
CA SER A 122 5.42 3.62 -3.73
C SER A 122 5.71 3.74 -5.23
N VAL A 123 6.99 3.79 -5.60
CA VAL A 123 7.41 3.87 -7.01
C VAL A 123 7.06 2.57 -7.73
N SER A 124 7.27 1.42 -7.10
CA SER A 124 6.98 0.14 -7.71
C SER A 124 5.49 -0.12 -7.89
N ASP A 125 4.65 0.27 -6.94
CA ASP A 125 3.21 0.05 -7.01
C ASP A 125 2.61 0.79 -8.22
N GLU A 126 3.04 2.04 -8.44
CA GLU A 126 2.66 2.78 -9.64
C GLU A 126 3.20 2.09 -10.90
N LEU A 127 4.50 1.77 -10.95
CA LEU A 127 5.11 1.10 -12.11
C LEU A 127 4.47 -0.26 -12.45
N LEU A 128 3.94 -0.98 -11.46
CA LEU A 128 3.29 -2.27 -11.66
C LEU A 128 2.02 -2.15 -12.51
N SER A 129 1.36 -0.99 -12.52
CA SER A 129 0.22 -0.72 -13.42
C SER A 129 0.60 -0.48 -14.89
N HIS A 130 1.90 -0.37 -15.21
CA HIS A 130 2.39 -0.14 -16.57
C HIS A 130 3.20 -1.33 -17.08
N GLU A 131 2.99 -1.68 -18.35
CA GLU A 131 3.72 -2.77 -19.02
C GLU A 131 5.02 -2.28 -19.69
N GLY A 132 5.87 -3.22 -20.14
CA GLY A 132 7.07 -2.90 -20.91
C GLY A 132 8.37 -2.75 -20.10
N TRP A 133 8.35 -3.18 -18.84
CA TRP A 133 9.55 -3.33 -18.00
C TRP A 133 9.54 -4.68 -17.28
N GLU A 134 10.74 -5.19 -16.99
CA GLU A 134 10.98 -6.51 -16.43
C GLU A 134 11.70 -6.45 -15.08
N GLN A 135 12.52 -5.42 -14.87
CA GLN A 135 13.27 -5.25 -13.62
C GLN A 135 13.35 -3.77 -13.22
N LEU A 136 13.09 -3.51 -11.95
CA LEU A 136 13.28 -2.21 -11.31
C LEU A 136 14.51 -2.30 -10.41
N THR A 137 15.43 -1.35 -10.56
CA THR A 137 16.58 -1.18 -9.67
C THR A 137 16.66 0.28 -9.22
N ILE A 138 16.60 0.52 -7.91
CA ILE A 138 16.76 1.85 -7.34
C ILE A 138 17.95 1.84 -6.39
N GLU A 139 18.94 2.68 -6.69
CA GLU A 139 20.01 3.03 -5.75
C GLU A 139 19.58 4.26 -4.95
N PHE A 140 19.44 4.09 -3.64
CA PHE A 140 19.27 5.18 -2.69
C PHE A 140 20.66 5.60 -2.19
N GLN A 141 21.11 6.80 -2.58
CA GLN A 141 22.48 7.24 -2.33
C GLN A 141 22.85 7.19 -0.84
N ASN A 142 23.97 6.51 -0.55
CA ASN A 142 24.48 6.29 0.81
C ASN A 142 23.57 5.46 1.72
N VAL A 143 22.55 4.79 1.18
CA VAL A 143 21.63 3.90 1.92
C VAL A 143 21.79 2.47 1.43
N GLY A 144 21.52 2.21 0.14
CA GLY A 144 21.57 0.86 -0.42
C GLY A 144 20.94 0.77 -1.81
N ILE A 145 20.88 -0.44 -2.35
CA ILE A 145 20.29 -0.72 -3.67
C ILE A 145 19.21 -1.78 -3.48
N ILE A 146 18.02 -1.51 -4.01
CA ILE A 146 16.95 -2.50 -4.10
C ILE A 146 16.75 -2.82 -5.58
N SER A 147 16.72 -4.12 -5.90
CA SER A 147 16.48 -4.60 -7.25
C SER A 147 15.53 -5.79 -7.23
N MET A 148 14.44 -5.68 -7.96
CA MET A 148 13.42 -6.73 -8.07
C MET A 148 12.90 -6.84 -9.49
N ASN A 149 12.63 -8.06 -9.92
CA ASN A 149 11.98 -8.34 -11.20
C ASN A 149 10.47 -8.14 -11.05
N ARG A 150 9.79 -7.69 -12.11
CA ARG A 150 8.32 -7.57 -12.18
C ARG A 150 7.62 -8.88 -11.81
N SER A 151 8.22 -10.02 -12.15
CA SER A 151 7.71 -11.35 -11.79
C SER A 151 7.77 -11.70 -10.30
N GLU A 152 8.51 -10.93 -9.48
CA GLU A 152 8.55 -11.08 -8.02
C GLU A 152 7.36 -10.38 -7.33
N LYS A 153 6.44 -9.74 -8.09
CA LYS A 153 5.23 -9.13 -7.55
C LYS A 153 4.31 -10.19 -6.93
N GLU A 154 3.57 -9.78 -5.92
CA GLU A 154 2.42 -10.49 -5.41
C GLU A 154 1.15 -9.73 -5.80
N THR A 155 0.01 -10.41 -5.76
CA THR A 155 -1.31 -9.82 -6.02
C THR A 155 -2.17 -10.01 -4.77
N ASN A 156 -2.75 -8.93 -4.26
CA ASN A 156 -3.56 -8.97 -3.04
C ASN A 156 -5.02 -9.38 -3.33
N GLU A 157 -5.87 -9.43 -2.29
CA GLU A 157 -7.28 -9.82 -2.40
C GLU A 157 -8.15 -8.84 -3.23
N LEU A 158 -7.62 -7.66 -3.56
CA LEU A 158 -8.27 -6.64 -4.39
C LEU A 158 -7.74 -6.66 -5.84
N ASP A 159 -7.03 -7.74 -6.24
CA ASP A 159 -6.39 -7.89 -7.54
C ASP A 159 -5.34 -6.79 -7.85
N MET A 160 -4.80 -6.13 -6.82
CA MET A 160 -3.74 -5.15 -6.98
C MET A 160 -2.37 -5.79 -6.80
N ASP A 161 -1.48 -5.52 -7.75
CA ASP A 161 -0.10 -5.97 -7.72
C ASP A 161 0.78 -5.09 -6.82
N TYR A 162 1.68 -5.72 -6.07
CA TYR A 162 2.62 -5.02 -5.19
C TYR A 162 3.91 -5.84 -4.99
N PHE A 163 4.98 -5.20 -4.52
CA PHE A 163 6.13 -5.94 -3.98
C PHE A 163 6.02 -6.06 -2.45
N PRO A 164 6.16 -7.27 -1.87
CA PRO A 164 6.06 -7.43 -0.42
C PRO A 164 7.12 -6.63 0.33
N THR A 165 6.69 -5.82 1.30
CA THR A 165 7.59 -4.96 2.08
C THR A 165 8.73 -5.73 2.74
N ALA A 166 8.46 -6.94 3.25
CA ALA A 166 9.48 -7.80 3.85
C ALA A 166 10.59 -8.20 2.85
N VAL A 167 10.24 -8.39 1.57
CA VAL A 167 11.22 -8.69 0.52
C VAL A 167 12.01 -7.44 0.16
N ILE A 168 11.36 -6.28 0.07
CA ILE A 168 12.05 -4.99 -0.15
C ILE A 168 13.09 -4.74 0.96
N GLU A 169 12.70 -4.95 2.22
CA GLU A 169 13.57 -4.82 3.39
C GLU A 169 14.76 -5.81 3.35
N GLU A 170 14.51 -7.07 2.99
CA GLU A 170 15.58 -8.07 2.82
C GLU A 170 16.59 -7.63 1.75
N LYS A 171 16.09 -7.16 0.59
CA LYS A 171 16.92 -6.72 -0.54
C LYS A 171 17.76 -5.49 -0.22
N LEU A 172 17.23 -4.54 0.55
CA LEU A 172 17.97 -3.36 0.99
C LEU A 172 19.13 -3.71 1.93
N ASN A 173 18.93 -4.73 2.76
CA ASN A 173 19.90 -5.18 3.77
C ASN A 173 20.87 -6.28 3.28
N SER A 174 20.86 -6.58 1.98
CA SER A 174 21.63 -7.66 1.32
C SER A 174 23.11 -7.33 1.09
#